data_AF-A0A352ADS2-F1
#
_entry.id   AF-A0A352ADS2-F1
#
_cell.length_a   1.000
_cell.length_b   1.000
_cell.length_c   1.000
_cell.angle_alpha   90.00
_cell.angle_beta   90.00
_cell.angle_gamma   90.00
#
_symmetry.space_group_name_H-M   'P 1'
#
loop_
_entity.id
_entity.type
_entity.pdbx_description
1 polymer ?
#
loop_
_entity_poly.entity_id
_entity_poly.type
_entity_poly.pdbx_seq_one_letter_code
_entity_poly.pdbx_strand_id
1 'polypeptide(L)'
;MTSDTQTPSLQALDYIPYLDDSGNLPEELQGKIGIYAIFNQEKTLQLVNYSRDIYLSLKQHLVRQPKSCYWVKVKTIERPNRTILETIRNAWIEENGMTPSGNGTDEAAWNQPIDAKLAMTDEEKSSYEKSDELMQIKLLKKIARRVESQILEELQTRGLQAEIRFNPKLKEQGLLDLK
;
A
#
# COMPACT_ATOMS: atom_id res chain seq x y z
N MET A 1 4.16 9.89 -35.97
CA MET A 1 2.75 10.11 -35.56
C MET A 1 2.80 10.71 -34.17
N THR A 2 2.53 12.01 -34.12
CA THR A 2 2.22 12.90 -32.98
C THR A 2 2.72 12.52 -31.58
N SER A 3 3.71 13.32 -31.16
CA SER A 3 4.19 13.64 -29.81
C SER A 3 3.16 13.51 -28.68
N ASP A 4 3.50 12.70 -27.68
CA ASP A 4 2.91 12.77 -26.33
C ASP A 4 4.04 12.70 -25.29
N THR A 5 4.90 13.72 -25.35
CA THR A 5 5.98 13.98 -24.39
C THR A 5 5.48 14.84 -23.22
N GLN A 6 4.17 14.95 -23.04
CA GLN A 6 3.59 15.78 -22.00
C GLN A 6 3.21 14.90 -20.81
N THR A 7 4.02 15.00 -19.76
CA THR A 7 3.71 14.44 -18.45
C THR A 7 2.38 15.01 -17.97
N PRO A 8 1.35 14.18 -17.71
CA PRO A 8 0.06 14.69 -17.26
C PRO A 8 0.22 15.40 -15.91
N SER A 9 -0.39 16.58 -15.75
CA SER A 9 -0.43 17.26 -14.46
C SER A 9 -1.27 16.45 -13.47
N LEU A 10 -0.76 16.30 -12.25
CA LEU A 10 -1.46 15.65 -11.15
C LEU A 10 -2.73 16.41 -10.77
N GLN A 11 -2.70 17.75 -10.79
CA GLN A 11 -3.86 18.59 -10.47
C GLN A 11 -5.00 18.42 -11.48
N ALA A 12 -4.67 18.20 -12.75
CA ALA A 12 -5.66 18.05 -13.82
C ALA A 12 -6.40 16.69 -13.82
N LEU A 13 -5.91 15.70 -13.09
CA LEU A 13 -6.55 14.38 -12.99
C LEU A 13 -7.68 14.38 -11.94
N ASP A 14 -8.74 13.63 -12.22
CA ASP A 14 -9.85 13.46 -11.29
C ASP A 14 -9.48 12.57 -10.10
N TYR A 15 -10.09 12.86 -8.95
CA TYR A 15 -9.99 12.00 -7.78
C TYR A 15 -10.94 10.81 -7.92
N ILE A 16 -10.39 9.62 -7.79
CA ILE A 16 -11.12 8.36 -7.66
C ILE A 16 -11.19 8.02 -6.16
N PRO A 17 -12.38 7.73 -5.60
CA PRO A 17 -12.48 7.19 -4.25
C PRO A 17 -11.65 5.91 -4.12
N TYR A 18 -10.90 5.77 -3.03
CA TYR A 18 -10.14 4.52 -2.79
C TYR A 18 -11.06 3.34 -2.52
N LEU A 19 -12.18 3.62 -1.83
CA LEU A 19 -13.31 2.74 -1.66
C LEU A 19 -14.54 3.50 -2.15
N ASP A 20 -15.35 2.88 -2.99
CA ASP A 20 -16.64 3.42 -3.40
C ASP A 20 -17.68 3.35 -2.28
N ASP A 21 -18.89 3.85 -2.52
CA ASP A 21 -19.99 3.84 -1.55
C ASP A 21 -20.42 2.42 -1.14
N SER A 22 -20.04 1.40 -1.93
CA SER A 22 -20.27 -0.01 -1.63
C SER A 22 -19.07 -0.68 -0.95
N GLY A 23 -17.98 0.04 -0.69
CA GLY A 23 -16.79 -0.49 -0.04
C GLY A 23 -15.86 -1.28 -0.96
N ASN A 24 -15.99 -1.14 -2.29
CA ASN A 24 -15.14 -1.80 -3.27
C ASN A 24 -13.96 -0.91 -3.67
N LEU A 25 -12.81 -1.54 -3.93
CA LEU A 25 -11.69 -0.87 -4.58
C LEU A 25 -12.02 -0.58 -6.06
N PRO A 26 -11.29 0.33 -6.75
CA PRO A 26 -11.54 0.64 -8.15
C PRO A 26 -11.18 -0.55 -9.08
N GLU A 27 -12.13 -1.45 -9.30
CA GLU A 27 -11.94 -2.71 -10.04
C GLU A 27 -11.52 -2.50 -11.50
N GLU A 28 -11.87 -1.35 -12.09
CA GLU A 28 -11.46 -0.97 -13.45
C GLU A 28 -9.93 -0.84 -13.62
N LEU A 29 -9.20 -0.72 -12.50
CA LEU A 29 -7.74 -0.66 -12.46
C LEU A 29 -7.08 -2.05 -12.43
N GLN A 30 -7.86 -3.13 -12.40
CA GLN A 30 -7.35 -4.49 -12.37
C GLN A 30 -6.50 -4.81 -13.61
N GLY A 31 -5.26 -5.25 -13.37
CA GLY A 31 -4.31 -5.57 -14.44
C GLY A 31 -3.87 -4.36 -15.29
N LYS A 32 -4.24 -3.13 -14.89
CA LYS A 32 -3.80 -1.92 -15.57
C LYS A 32 -2.37 -1.59 -15.16
N ILE A 33 -1.57 -1.23 -16.16
CA ILE A 33 -0.21 -0.72 -16.00
C ILE A 33 -0.29 0.80 -15.93
N GLY A 34 0.44 1.42 -15.02
CA GLY A 34 0.48 2.87 -14.95
C GLY A 34 1.06 3.40 -13.65
N ILE A 35 0.85 4.69 -13.45
CA ILE A 35 1.25 5.44 -12.29
C ILE A 35 0.02 5.94 -11.54
N TYR A 36 0.11 5.98 -10.22
CA TYR A 36 -0.94 6.42 -9.33
C TYR A 36 -0.38 7.25 -8.17
N ALA A 37 -1.23 8.13 -7.66
CA ALA A 37 -0.99 8.96 -6.50
C ALA A 37 -2.07 8.68 -5.47
N ILE A 38 -1.68 8.40 -4.23
CA ILE A 38 -2.57 8.10 -3.10
C ILE A 38 -2.64 9.32 -2.19
N PHE A 39 -3.85 9.67 -1.77
CA PHE A 39 -4.12 10.79 -0.89
C PHE A 39 -4.93 10.34 0.33
N ASN A 40 -4.69 11.02 1.45
CA ASN A 40 -5.48 10.84 2.68
C ASN A 40 -6.85 11.50 2.58
N GLN A 41 -7.65 11.46 3.64
CA GLN A 41 -9.02 11.98 3.65
C GLN A 41 -9.10 13.46 3.26
N GLU A 42 -8.14 14.27 3.71
CA GLU A 42 -8.00 15.70 3.43
C GLU A 42 -7.43 16.00 2.03
N LYS A 43 -7.28 14.99 1.17
CA LYS A 43 -6.65 15.11 -0.16
C LYS A 43 -5.20 15.59 -0.12
N THR A 44 -4.49 15.32 0.97
CA THR A 44 -3.03 15.51 1.07
C THR A 44 -2.31 14.30 0.46
N LEU A 45 -1.36 14.56 -0.45
CA LEU A 45 -0.61 13.52 -1.16
C LEU A 45 0.26 12.71 -0.18
N GLN A 46 0.12 11.39 -0.21
CA GLN A 46 0.81 10.46 0.70
C GLN A 46 1.86 9.61 -0.03
N LEU A 47 1.58 9.23 -1.27
CA LEU A 47 2.47 8.39 -2.08
C LEU A 47 2.24 8.64 -3.56
N VAL A 48 3.32 8.68 -4.35
CA VAL A 48 3.30 8.49 -5.81
C VAL A 48 4.10 7.24 -6.16
N ASN A 49 3.47 6.31 -6.87
CA ASN A 49 4.10 5.04 -7.25
C ASN A 49 3.51 4.50 -8.58
N TYR A 50 4.18 3.52 -9.18
CA TYR A 50 3.75 2.90 -10.44
C TYR A 50 3.75 1.38 -10.34
N SER A 51 2.92 0.72 -11.13
CA SER A 51 2.76 -0.73 -11.11
C SER A 51 2.39 -1.27 -12.48
N ARG A 52 2.60 -2.58 -12.66
CA ARG A 52 2.03 -3.35 -13.78
C ARG A 52 0.61 -3.84 -13.49
N ASP A 53 0.20 -3.81 -12.23
CA ASP A 53 -1.17 -4.06 -11.78
C ASP A 53 -1.48 -3.06 -10.67
N ILE A 54 -2.13 -1.95 -11.06
CA ILE A 54 -2.45 -0.87 -10.13
C ILE A 54 -3.37 -1.37 -9.03
N TYR A 55 -4.41 -2.13 -9.37
CA TYR A 55 -5.36 -2.66 -8.37
C TYR A 55 -4.67 -3.49 -7.30
N LEU A 56 -3.76 -4.39 -7.68
CA LEU A 56 -3.00 -5.20 -6.72
C LEU A 56 -2.17 -4.31 -5.78
N SER A 57 -1.49 -3.29 -6.33
CA SER A 57 -0.72 -2.37 -5.51
C SER A 57 -1.59 -1.52 -4.59
N LEU A 58 -2.76 -1.07 -5.02
CA LEU A 58 -3.70 -0.36 -4.16
C LEU A 58 -4.16 -1.27 -3.01
N LYS A 59 -4.47 -2.53 -3.28
CA LYS A 59 -4.81 -3.49 -2.22
C LYS A 59 -3.68 -3.66 -1.20
N GLN A 60 -2.42 -3.70 -1.65
CA GLN A 60 -1.25 -3.79 -0.77
C GLN A 60 -1.08 -2.52 0.08
N HIS A 61 -1.20 -1.34 -0.53
CA HIS A 61 -1.11 -0.07 0.20
C HIS A 61 -2.22 0.07 1.23
N LEU A 62 -3.43 -0.36 0.90
CA LEU A 62 -4.58 -0.29 1.80
C LEU A 62 -4.37 -1.11 3.08
N VAL A 63 -3.78 -2.31 2.99
CA VAL A 63 -3.51 -3.11 4.19
C VAL A 63 -2.33 -2.58 5.01
N ARG A 64 -1.40 -1.87 4.37
CA ARG A 64 -0.21 -1.29 5.04
C ARG A 64 -0.51 0.06 5.69
N GLN A 65 -1.32 0.89 5.03
CA GLN A 65 -1.60 2.27 5.41
C GLN A 65 -3.11 2.59 5.28
N PRO A 66 -3.99 1.88 6.01
CA PRO A 66 -5.43 2.02 5.88
C PRO A 66 -5.93 3.45 6.17
N LYS A 67 -5.25 4.21 7.04
CA LYS A 67 -5.61 5.60 7.38
C LYS A 67 -5.14 6.65 6.37
N SER A 68 -4.37 6.24 5.37
CA SER A 68 -3.78 7.15 4.38
C SER A 68 -4.33 6.93 2.97
N CYS A 69 -5.22 5.96 2.79
CA CYS A 69 -5.74 5.50 1.51
C CYS A 69 -7.21 5.92 1.30
N TYR A 70 -7.48 7.17 0.90
CA TYR A 70 -8.85 7.69 0.71
C TYR A 70 -9.17 8.13 -0.72
N TRP A 71 -8.18 8.67 -1.43
CA TRP A 71 -8.35 9.02 -2.83
C TRP A 71 -7.16 8.56 -3.65
N VAL A 72 -7.41 8.31 -4.93
CA VAL A 72 -6.40 7.93 -5.91
C VAL A 72 -6.53 8.83 -7.13
N LYS A 73 -5.41 9.27 -7.69
CA LYS A 73 -5.35 9.78 -9.07
C LYS A 73 -4.48 8.82 -9.89
N VAL A 74 -4.88 8.53 -11.12
CA VAL A 74 -4.25 7.49 -11.93
C VAL A 74 -3.98 7.96 -13.35
N LYS A 75 -2.83 7.56 -13.91
CA LYS A 75 -2.57 7.55 -15.34
C LYS A 75 -2.15 6.16 -15.78
N THR A 76 -2.99 5.52 -16.57
CA THR A 76 -2.67 4.23 -17.20
C THR A 76 -1.86 4.41 -18.49
N ILE A 77 -1.04 3.43 -18.81
CA ILE A 77 -0.30 3.35 -20.08
C ILE A 77 -0.50 1.97 -20.72
N GLU A 78 -0.46 1.91 -22.05
CA GLU A 78 -0.69 0.66 -22.78
C GLU A 78 0.49 -0.30 -22.73
N ARG A 79 1.71 0.23 -22.68
CA ARG A 79 2.95 -0.56 -22.72
C ARG A 79 3.83 -0.20 -21.53
N PRO A 80 4.34 -1.19 -20.78
CA PRO A 80 5.23 -0.91 -19.66
C PRO A 80 6.49 -0.17 -20.14
N ASN A 81 6.70 1.04 -19.64
CA ASN A 81 7.88 1.84 -19.89
C ASN A 81 8.33 2.49 -18.57
N ARG A 82 9.39 1.94 -17.98
CA ARG A 82 9.88 2.38 -16.68
C ARG A 82 10.34 3.84 -16.69
N THR A 83 11.04 4.26 -17.75
CA THR A 83 11.55 5.64 -17.86
C THR A 83 10.39 6.65 -17.86
N ILE A 84 9.34 6.40 -18.65
CA ILE A 84 8.15 7.28 -18.67
C ILE A 84 7.49 7.33 -17.29
N LEU A 85 7.29 6.17 -16.64
CA LEU A 85 6.67 6.10 -15.31
C LEU A 85 7.49 6.82 -14.23
N GLU A 86 8.82 6.70 -14.25
CA GLU A 86 9.71 7.42 -13.34
C GLU A 86 9.69 8.93 -13.59
N THR A 87 9.65 9.36 -14.86
CA THR A 87 9.50 10.77 -15.23
C THR A 87 8.19 11.35 -14.69
N ILE A 88 7.05 10.66 -14.88
CA ILE A 88 5.76 11.14 -14.36
C ILE A 88 5.78 11.17 -12.83
N ARG A 89 6.37 10.16 -12.18
CA ARG A 89 6.49 10.11 -10.71
C ARG A 89 7.22 11.33 -10.15
N ASN A 90 8.39 11.63 -10.71
CA ASN A 90 9.19 12.75 -10.24
C ASN A 90 8.46 14.09 -10.46
N ALA A 91 7.81 14.25 -11.63
CA ALA A 91 7.02 15.44 -11.92
C ALA A 91 5.84 15.62 -10.95
N TRP A 92 5.13 14.55 -10.59
CA TRP A 92 4.02 14.62 -9.63
C TRP A 92 4.48 14.96 -8.21
N ILE A 93 5.64 14.44 -7.80
CA ILE A 93 6.25 14.79 -6.51
C ILE A 93 6.69 16.26 -6.50
N GLU A 94 7.29 16.75 -7.59
CA GLU A 94 7.70 18.15 -7.75
C GLU A 94 6.48 19.09 -7.80
N GLU A 95 5.44 18.73 -8.55
CA GLU A 95 4.17 19.48 -8.65
C GLU A 95 3.47 19.63 -7.29
N ASN A 96 3.62 18.65 -6.39
CA ASN A 96 3.11 18.72 -5.03
C ASN A 96 3.90 19.71 -4.15
N GLY A 97 5.10 20.13 -4.57
CA GLY A 97 5.97 21.08 -3.86
C GLY A 97 6.68 20.51 -2.61
N MET A 98 6.26 19.34 -2.14
CA MET A 98 6.85 18.62 -1.02
C MET A 98 6.87 17.12 -1.30
N THR A 99 7.95 16.45 -0.89
CA THR A 99 8.03 14.99 -0.95
C THR A 99 6.99 14.37 -0.01
N PRO A 100 6.04 13.56 -0.52
CA PRO A 100 5.09 12.84 0.31
C PRO A 100 5.79 11.89 1.27
N SER A 101 5.24 11.64 2.46
CA SER A 101 5.90 10.79 3.46
C SER A 101 6.17 9.38 2.95
N GLY A 102 5.27 8.79 2.16
CA GLY A 102 5.45 7.49 1.52
C GLY A 102 6.49 7.44 0.40
N ASN A 103 7.02 8.59 -0.03
CA ASN A 103 8.19 8.69 -0.90
C ASN A 103 9.44 9.23 -0.17
N GLY A 104 9.37 9.34 1.15
CA GLY A 104 10.44 9.83 2.02
C GLY A 104 10.53 9.04 3.32
N THR A 105 10.21 9.67 4.45
CA THR A 105 10.40 9.09 5.79
C THR A 105 9.69 7.76 6.01
N ASP A 106 8.53 7.58 5.38
CA ASP A 106 7.65 6.44 5.60
C ASP A 106 7.73 5.44 4.44
N GLU A 107 8.67 5.60 3.49
CA GLU A 107 8.75 4.77 2.28
C GLU A 107 8.71 3.27 2.58
N ALA A 108 9.41 2.83 3.62
CA ALA A 108 9.42 1.43 4.04
C ALA A 108 8.02 0.95 4.48
N ALA A 109 7.26 1.79 5.18
CA ALA A 109 5.93 1.45 5.68
C ALA A 109 4.88 1.33 4.55
N TRP A 110 5.16 1.90 3.37
CA TRP A 110 4.33 1.74 2.17
C TRP A 110 4.78 0.58 1.29
N ASN A 111 6.08 0.33 1.18
CA ASN A 111 6.63 -0.57 0.16
C ASN A 111 7.06 -1.94 0.69
N GLN A 112 7.29 -2.10 2.00
CA GLN A 112 7.72 -3.36 2.60
C GLN A 112 6.55 -4.13 3.24
N PRO A 113 6.70 -5.46 3.42
CA PRO A 113 5.82 -6.23 4.30
C PRO A 113 5.72 -5.60 5.69
N ILE A 114 4.56 -5.74 6.32
CA ILE A 114 4.33 -5.24 7.68
C ILE A 114 5.11 -6.13 8.65
N ASP A 115 6.01 -5.53 9.42
CA ASP A 115 6.73 -6.23 10.48
C ASP A 115 5.89 -6.30 11.75
N ALA A 116 5.25 -7.44 11.99
CA ALA A 116 4.41 -7.66 13.15
C ALA A 116 5.22 -7.69 14.46
N LYS A 117 6.56 -7.84 14.41
CA LYS A 117 7.41 -7.81 15.60
C LYS A 117 7.38 -6.46 16.30
N LEU A 118 7.13 -5.38 15.56
CA LEU A 118 6.97 -4.04 16.12
C LEU A 118 5.77 -3.95 17.06
N ALA A 119 4.79 -4.86 16.94
CA ALA A 119 3.63 -4.96 17.80
C ALA A 119 3.80 -5.93 18.98
N MET A 120 5.02 -6.43 19.23
CA MET A 120 5.29 -7.28 20.39
C MET A 120 5.14 -6.49 21.70
N THR A 121 4.45 -7.09 22.66
CA THR A 121 4.50 -6.69 24.07
C THR A 121 5.88 -6.99 24.66
N ASP A 122 6.22 -6.38 25.79
CA ASP A 122 7.53 -6.60 26.43
C ASP A 122 7.68 -8.04 26.95
N GLU A 123 6.57 -8.66 27.37
CA GLU A 123 6.53 -10.09 27.72
C GLU A 123 6.81 -10.97 26.50
N GLU A 124 6.22 -10.66 25.35
CA GLU A 124 6.45 -11.39 24.10
C GLU A 124 7.90 -11.23 23.61
N LYS A 125 8.49 -10.04 23.72
CA LYS A 125 9.91 -9.82 23.41
C LYS A 125 10.80 -10.68 24.30
N SER A 126 10.58 -10.66 25.61
CA SER A 126 11.38 -11.46 26.55
C SER A 126 11.21 -12.96 26.30
N SER A 127 10.00 -13.41 25.98
CA SER A 127 9.74 -14.81 25.60
C SER A 127 10.46 -15.18 24.31
N TYR A 128 10.50 -14.29 23.31
CA TYR A 128 11.14 -14.53 22.02
C TYR A 128 12.66 -14.76 22.19
N GLU A 129 13.32 -13.89 22.94
CA GLU A 129 14.78 -13.94 23.18
C GLU A 129 15.24 -15.20 23.91
N LYS A 130 14.39 -15.76 24.80
CA LYS A 130 14.71 -16.95 25.61
C LYS A 130 14.29 -18.27 24.96
N SER A 131 13.58 -18.20 23.83
CA SER A 131 13.00 -19.37 23.16
C SER A 131 13.93 -19.98 22.13
N ASP A 132 13.77 -21.28 21.90
CA ASP A 132 14.34 -21.95 20.73
C ASP A 132 13.65 -21.51 19.43
N GLU A 133 14.22 -21.89 18.29
CA GLU A 133 13.75 -21.51 16.96
C GLU A 133 12.28 -21.90 16.71
N LEU A 134 11.87 -23.11 17.15
CA LEU A 134 10.51 -23.59 16.94
C LEU A 134 9.49 -22.75 17.73
N MET A 135 9.84 -22.39 18.97
CA MET A 135 9.01 -21.55 19.83
C MET A 135 8.97 -20.10 19.35
N GLN A 136 10.09 -19.58 18.82
CA GLN A 136 10.13 -18.27 18.15
C GLN A 136 9.17 -18.23 16.96
N ILE A 137 9.21 -19.23 16.07
CA ILE A 137 8.30 -19.31 14.91
C ILE A 137 6.83 -19.35 15.36
N LYS A 138 6.49 -20.12 16.39
CA LYS A 138 5.12 -20.17 16.93
C LYS A 138 4.68 -18.81 17.47
N LEU A 139 5.56 -18.11 18.19
CA LEU A 139 5.30 -16.80 18.73
C LEU A 139 5.10 -15.76 17.62
N LEU A 140 5.98 -15.73 16.61
CA LEU A 140 5.85 -14.85 15.44
C LEU A 140 4.53 -15.07 14.71
N LYS A 141 4.12 -16.33 14.49
CA LYS A 141 2.80 -16.64 13.91
C LYS A 141 1.65 -16.09 14.74
N LYS A 142 1.73 -16.19 16.07
CA LYS A 142 0.70 -15.68 16.98
C LYS A 142 0.58 -14.17 16.86
N ILE A 143 1.71 -13.45 16.91
CA ILE A 143 1.76 -11.99 16.81
C ILE A 143 1.27 -11.53 15.44
N ALA A 144 1.76 -12.15 14.36
CA ALA A 144 1.33 -11.83 13.00
C ALA A 144 -0.19 -12.01 12.81
N ARG A 145 -0.79 -13.06 13.37
CA ARG A 145 -2.26 -13.26 13.33
C ARG A 145 -3.02 -12.19 14.13
N ARG A 146 -2.46 -11.73 15.26
CA ARG A 146 -3.05 -10.63 16.03
C ARG A 146 -3.06 -9.34 15.21
N VAL A 147 -1.92 -8.97 14.63
CA VAL A 147 -1.80 -7.76 13.81
C VAL A 147 -2.69 -7.85 12.56
N GLU A 148 -2.72 -9.00 11.88
CA GLU A 148 -3.65 -9.25 10.78
C GLU A 148 -5.11 -9.03 11.18
N SER A 149 -5.53 -9.55 12.34
CA SER A 149 -6.91 -9.38 12.81
C SER A 149 -7.24 -7.90 13.05
N GLN A 150 -6.31 -7.14 13.61
CA GLN A 150 -6.46 -5.69 13.82
C GLN A 150 -6.59 -4.93 12.49
N ILE A 151 -5.77 -5.27 11.50
CA ILE A 151 -5.85 -4.66 10.17
C ILE A 151 -7.20 -4.99 9.52
N LEU A 152 -7.64 -6.24 9.58
CA LEU A 152 -8.91 -6.65 8.99
C LEU A 152 -10.11 -5.95 9.65
N GLU A 153 -10.08 -5.79 10.98
CA GLU A 153 -11.11 -5.04 11.73
C GLU A 153 -11.14 -3.56 11.33
N GLU A 154 -9.96 -2.93 11.15
CA GLU A 154 -9.87 -1.55 10.68
C GLU A 154 -10.43 -1.40 9.26
N LEU A 155 -10.09 -2.32 8.35
CA LEU A 155 -10.59 -2.32 6.98
C LEU A 155 -12.10 -2.55 6.91
N GLN A 156 -12.62 -3.46 7.75
CA GLN A 156 -14.06 -3.69 7.87
C GLN A 156 -14.78 -2.44 8.40
N THR A 157 -14.18 -1.73 9.37
CA THR A 157 -14.72 -0.45 9.87
C THR A 157 -14.73 0.62 8.79
N ARG A 158 -13.76 0.59 7.86
CA ARG A 158 -13.74 1.44 6.66
C ARG A 158 -14.74 1.00 5.57
N GLY A 159 -15.47 -0.10 5.78
CA GLY A 159 -16.48 -0.61 4.87
C GLY A 159 -15.97 -1.53 3.76
N LEU A 160 -14.67 -1.91 3.79
CA LEU A 160 -14.07 -2.75 2.74
C LEU A 160 -14.84 -4.06 2.56
N GLN A 161 -15.26 -4.36 1.32
CA GLN A 161 -15.90 -5.63 0.97
C GLN A 161 -14.93 -6.65 0.36
N ALA A 162 -13.82 -6.18 -0.23
CA ALA A 162 -12.88 -7.06 -0.91
C ALA A 162 -12.19 -8.03 0.06
N GLU A 163 -12.12 -9.31 -0.33
CA GLU A 163 -11.42 -10.32 0.46
C GLU A 163 -9.91 -10.03 0.52
N ILE A 164 -9.38 -9.82 1.71
CA ILE A 164 -7.94 -9.66 1.95
C ILE A 164 -7.35 -11.02 2.36
N ARG A 165 -6.36 -11.50 1.61
CA ARG A 165 -5.67 -12.75 1.89
C ARG A 165 -4.17 -12.53 2.08
N PHE A 166 -3.72 -12.60 3.33
CA PHE A 166 -2.30 -12.55 3.67
C PHE A 166 -1.59 -13.88 3.36
N ASN A 167 -0.31 -13.80 3.03
CA ASN A 167 0.54 -14.96 2.79
C ASN A 167 0.84 -15.68 4.13
N PRO A 168 0.36 -16.92 4.33
CA PRO A 168 0.54 -17.62 5.60
C PRO A 168 2.01 -18.00 5.88
N LYS A 169 2.86 -18.10 4.85
CA LYS A 169 4.28 -18.44 5.03
C LYS A 169 5.06 -17.30 5.66
N LEU A 170 4.73 -16.04 5.31
CA LEU A 170 5.43 -14.87 5.85
C LEU A 170 5.22 -14.69 7.36
N LYS A 171 4.12 -15.22 7.91
CA LYS A 171 3.84 -15.22 9.35
C LYS A 171 4.88 -15.99 10.17
N GLU A 172 5.61 -16.93 9.55
CA GLU A 172 6.74 -17.63 10.18
C GLU A 172 7.89 -16.68 10.50
N GLN A 173 8.03 -15.63 9.71
CA GLN A 173 9.08 -14.61 9.84
C GLN A 173 8.61 -13.37 10.62
N GLY A 174 7.36 -13.39 11.10
CA GLY A 174 6.71 -12.23 11.71
C GLY A 174 6.28 -11.16 10.71
N LEU A 175 6.17 -11.51 9.43
CA LEU A 175 5.82 -10.57 8.36
C LEU A 175 4.39 -10.81 7.89
N LEU A 176 3.72 -9.73 7.50
CA LEU A 176 2.43 -9.76 6.80
C LEU A 176 2.56 -9.07 5.45
N ASP A 177 2.22 -9.80 4.40
CA ASP A 177 2.05 -9.25 3.06
C ASP A 177 0.97 -10.03 2.31
N LEU A 178 0.46 -9.43 1.23
CA LEU A 178 -0.52 -10.09 0.37
C LEU A 178 0.14 -11.15 -0.51
N LYS A 179 -0.68 -12.09 -0.99
CA LYS A 179 -0.25 -13.15 -1.91
C LYS A 179 -0.15 -12.66 -3.36
#